data_AF-A0A9P6WZC4-F1
#
_entry.id   AF-A0A9P6WZC4-F1
#
_cell.length_a   1.000
_cell.length_b   1.000
_cell.length_c   1.000
_cell.angle_alpha   90.00
_cell.angle_beta   90.00
_cell.angle_gamma   90.00
#
_symmetry.space_group_name_H-M   'P 1'
#
loop_
_entity.id
_entity.type
_entity.pdbx_description
1 polymer ?
#
loop_
_entity_poly.entity_id
_entity_poly.type
_entity_poly.pdbx_seq_one_letter_code
_entity_poly.pdbx_strand_id
1 'polypeptide(L)'
;MQLFNLPLKVSFFLVLSYFSLLVSAASIPSSASVQLDSYNYDGSTFSGKIYVKNIAYSKKVTVVYADGSDNWNNNGNIIAASFSGPISGSNYEYWTFSASVKGIKEFYIKYEVSGKTYYDNNNSANYQVSTSKPTTTTTATTTTTAPSTSTTTRPSSSEPATFPTVALLCFETSTLLEVLPVSLLLHSLPLVPITTTLGLVMLH
;
A
#
# COMPACT_ATOMS: atom_id res chain seq x y z
N MET A 1 -14.62 -22.52 63.83
CA MET A 1 -14.49 -22.42 62.36
C MET A 1 -15.64 -21.57 61.84
N GLN A 2 -15.44 -20.27 61.62
CA GLN A 2 -16.44 -19.46 60.91
C GLN A 2 -16.15 -19.54 59.41
N LEU A 3 -17.08 -20.14 58.65
CA LEU A 3 -17.05 -20.03 57.19
C LEU A 3 -17.35 -18.58 56.79
N PHE A 4 -16.56 -18.04 55.86
CA PHE A 4 -16.74 -16.70 55.34
C PHE A 4 -18.01 -16.62 54.48
N ASN A 5 -19.10 -16.11 55.07
CA ASN A 5 -20.29 -15.68 54.32
C ASN A 5 -19.99 -14.37 53.58
N LEU A 6 -19.25 -14.47 52.47
CA LEU A 6 -19.11 -13.38 51.50
C LEU A 6 -20.46 -13.14 50.81
N PRO A 7 -20.97 -11.90 50.75
CA PRO A 7 -22.24 -11.61 50.11
C PRO A 7 -22.15 -11.86 48.60
N LEU A 8 -23.05 -12.71 48.09
CA LEU A 8 -23.11 -13.19 46.69
C LEU A 8 -23.00 -12.09 45.62
N LYS A 9 -23.43 -10.86 45.94
CA LYS A 9 -23.28 -9.67 45.08
C LYS A 9 -21.84 -9.32 44.73
N VAL A 10 -20.87 -9.49 45.65
CA VAL A 10 -19.47 -9.09 45.42
C VAL A 10 -18.79 -10.01 44.39
N SER A 11 -19.19 -11.29 44.35
CA SER A 11 -18.66 -12.27 43.39
C SER A 11 -19.06 -11.92 41.94
N PHE A 12 -20.29 -11.42 41.73
CA PHE A 12 -20.78 -11.07 40.39
C PHE A 12 -20.02 -9.87 39.78
N PHE A 13 -19.68 -8.86 40.59
CA PHE A 13 -18.87 -7.72 40.14
C PHE A 13 -17.45 -8.10 39.75
N LEU A 14 -16.84 -9.08 40.41
CA LEU A 14 -15.50 -9.55 40.07
C LEU A 14 -15.48 -10.32 38.73
N VAL A 15 -16.51 -11.12 38.44
CA VAL A 15 -16.59 -11.86 37.15
C VAL A 15 -16.83 -10.92 35.97
N LEU A 16 -17.67 -9.87 36.11
CA LEU A 16 -17.84 -8.87 35.05
C LEU A 16 -16.60 -7.98 34.87
N SER A 17 -15.85 -7.69 35.94
CA SER A 17 -14.60 -6.91 35.87
C SER A 17 -13.49 -7.60 35.07
N TYR A 18 -13.50 -8.95 35.00
CA TYR A 18 -12.47 -9.72 34.29
C TYR A 18 -12.71 -9.89 32.79
N PHE A 19 -13.90 -9.61 32.26
CA PHE A 19 -14.27 -9.89 30.86
C PHE A 19 -14.01 -8.70 29.89
N SER A 20 -13.00 -7.87 30.16
CA SER A 20 -12.69 -6.69 29.35
C SER A 20 -11.21 -6.55 28.96
N LEU A 21 -10.45 -7.65 28.99
CA LEU A 21 -9.20 -7.76 28.23
C LEU A 21 -9.53 -8.00 26.75
N LEU A 22 -10.01 -6.94 26.09
CA LEU A 22 -10.14 -6.88 24.64
C LEU A 22 -8.74 -6.87 24.03
N VAL A 23 -8.21 -8.06 23.74
CA VAL A 23 -7.09 -8.21 22.81
C VAL A 23 -7.58 -7.74 21.44
N SER A 24 -7.19 -6.52 21.07
CA SER A 24 -7.30 -6.02 19.71
C SER A 24 -6.25 -6.70 18.84
N ALA A 25 -6.49 -7.96 18.50
CA ALA A 25 -5.75 -8.62 17.44
C ALA A 25 -6.04 -7.88 16.12
N ALA A 26 -5.00 -7.31 15.50
CA ALA A 26 -5.12 -6.78 14.14
C ALA A 26 -5.56 -7.93 13.22
N SER A 27 -6.71 -7.76 12.57
CA SER A 27 -7.29 -8.78 11.70
C SER A 27 -6.79 -8.59 10.27
N ILE A 28 -6.62 -9.71 9.56
CA ILE A 28 -6.28 -9.72 8.14
C ILE A 28 -7.38 -8.97 7.37
N PRO A 29 -7.08 -8.07 6.42
CA PRO A 29 -8.09 -7.27 5.74
C PRO A 29 -9.12 -8.12 5.00
N SER A 30 -10.40 -7.72 5.05
CA SER A 30 -11.48 -8.49 4.42
C SER A 30 -11.53 -8.32 2.89
N SER A 31 -11.21 -7.13 2.38
CA SER A 31 -11.37 -6.80 0.95
C SER A 31 -10.18 -6.06 0.32
N ALA A 32 -9.47 -5.22 1.09
CA ALA A 32 -8.39 -4.37 0.63
C ALA A 32 -7.29 -5.15 -0.13
N SER A 33 -6.73 -4.58 -1.19
CA SER A 33 -5.67 -5.25 -1.95
C SER A 33 -4.28 -5.09 -1.29
N VAL A 34 -4.13 -4.05 -0.48
CA VAL A 34 -2.98 -3.78 0.38
C VAL A 34 -3.49 -3.06 1.63
N GLN A 35 -2.89 -3.30 2.79
CA GLN A 35 -3.15 -2.57 4.04
C GLN A 35 -1.90 -2.59 4.93
N LEU A 36 -1.55 -1.48 5.55
CA LEU A 36 -0.56 -1.42 6.63
C LEU A 36 -1.02 -2.24 7.85
N ASP A 37 -0.18 -3.12 8.38
CA ASP A 37 -0.41 -3.76 9.68
C ASP A 37 0.14 -2.91 10.82
N SER A 38 1.41 -2.50 10.68
CA SER A 38 2.15 -1.82 11.73
C SER A 38 3.36 -1.09 11.14
N TYR A 39 3.79 -0.01 11.80
CA TYR A 39 5.00 0.73 11.47
C TYR A 39 5.71 1.21 12.73
N ASN A 40 7.00 1.53 12.61
CA ASN A 40 7.80 2.15 13.65
C ASN A 40 8.77 3.16 13.03
N TYR A 41 8.93 4.32 13.67
CA TYR A 41 9.98 5.28 13.37
C TYR A 41 10.73 5.64 14.66
N ASP A 42 12.04 5.42 14.70
CA ASP A 42 12.88 5.69 15.88
C ASP A 42 13.59 7.06 15.85
N GLY A 43 13.32 7.88 14.82
CA GLY A 43 14.03 9.13 14.54
C GLY A 43 15.13 9.01 13.48
N SER A 44 15.44 7.80 13.00
CA SER A 44 16.40 7.52 11.93
C SER A 44 15.89 6.40 11.00
N THR A 45 15.51 5.26 11.55
CA THR A 45 15.00 4.10 10.81
C THR A 45 13.48 4.12 10.77
N PHE A 46 12.91 4.13 9.58
CA PHE A 46 11.49 3.93 9.33
C PHE A 46 11.27 2.51 8.80
N SER A 47 10.43 1.73 9.49
CA SER A 47 10.19 0.32 9.20
C SER A 47 8.73 -0.06 9.44
N GLY A 48 8.30 -1.18 8.89
CA GLY A 48 6.94 -1.67 9.10
C GLY A 48 6.62 -2.95 8.37
N LYS A 49 5.37 -3.39 8.54
CA LYS A 49 4.81 -4.63 8.01
C LYS A 49 3.44 -4.35 7.37
N ILE A 50 3.18 -5.03 6.26
CA ILE A 50 2.09 -4.75 5.33
C ILE A 50 1.38 -6.07 5.00
N TYR A 51 0.05 -6.08 5.02
CA TYR A 51 -0.78 -7.11 4.40
C TYR A 51 -0.87 -6.84 2.89
N VAL A 52 -0.46 -7.80 2.07
CA VAL A 52 -0.54 -7.70 0.61
C VAL A 52 -1.35 -8.87 0.07
N LYS A 53 -2.40 -8.58 -0.69
CA LYS A 53 -3.28 -9.61 -1.25
C LYS A 53 -2.56 -10.34 -2.39
N ASN A 54 -2.48 -11.67 -2.32
CA ASN A 54 -1.77 -12.48 -3.30
C ASN A 54 -2.57 -12.61 -4.61
N ILE A 55 -2.47 -11.60 -5.48
CA ILE A 55 -3.18 -11.52 -6.76
C ILE A 55 -2.38 -12.18 -7.89
N ALA A 56 -1.05 -12.02 -7.89
CA ALA A 56 -0.13 -12.67 -8.81
C ALA A 56 1.28 -12.78 -8.18
N TYR A 57 2.16 -13.59 -8.78
CA TYR A 57 3.52 -13.80 -8.29
C TYR A 57 4.38 -12.53 -8.32
N SER A 58 4.47 -11.88 -9.48
CA SER A 58 5.25 -10.64 -9.66
C SER A 58 4.50 -9.45 -9.06
N LYS A 59 5.02 -8.98 -7.91
CA LYS A 59 4.49 -7.86 -7.13
C LYS A 59 5.57 -6.78 -6.97
N LYS A 60 5.16 -5.52 -6.92
CA LYS A 60 6.00 -4.41 -6.45
C LYS A 60 5.25 -3.64 -5.38
N VAL A 61 5.81 -3.58 -4.18
CA VAL A 61 5.23 -2.92 -3.02
C VAL A 61 6.19 -1.84 -2.57
N THR A 62 5.71 -0.61 -2.47
CA THR A 62 6.54 0.56 -2.14
C THR A 62 5.81 1.46 -1.16
N VAL A 63 6.52 1.92 -0.14
CA VAL A 63 6.06 3.00 0.73
C VAL A 63 6.52 4.32 0.11
N VAL A 64 5.61 5.27 -0.03
CA VAL A 64 5.87 6.62 -0.54
C VAL A 64 5.58 7.61 0.58
N TYR A 65 6.47 8.57 0.83
CA TYR A 65 6.41 9.40 2.04
C TYR A 65 6.74 10.88 1.81
N ALA A 66 6.14 11.75 2.62
CA ALA A 66 6.58 13.13 2.80
C ALA A 66 7.76 13.16 3.78
N ASP A 67 8.80 13.93 3.47
CA ASP A 67 9.96 14.08 4.36
C ASP A 67 9.64 14.89 5.64
N GLY A 68 10.64 15.14 6.48
CA GLY A 68 10.47 15.89 7.73
C GLY A 68 9.96 17.34 7.56
N SER A 69 10.01 17.88 6.34
CA SER A 69 9.52 19.21 5.94
C SER A 69 8.21 19.15 5.15
N ASP A 70 7.51 18.01 5.17
CA ASP A 70 6.25 17.76 4.46
C ASP A 70 6.37 17.77 2.93
N ASN A 71 7.59 17.57 2.41
CA ASN A 71 7.83 17.54 0.98
C ASN A 71 7.70 16.11 0.43
N TRP A 72 6.70 15.91 -0.43
CA TRP A 72 6.43 14.66 -1.15
C TRP A 72 7.40 14.37 -2.32
N ASN A 73 8.20 15.36 -2.75
CA ASN A 73 9.23 15.22 -3.79
C ASN A 73 8.69 14.56 -5.09
N ASN A 74 7.51 14.98 -5.56
CA ASN A 74 6.79 14.37 -6.70
C ASN A 74 6.69 12.83 -6.61
N ASN A 75 6.42 12.31 -5.41
CA ASN A 75 6.35 10.89 -5.07
C ASN A 75 7.69 10.13 -5.25
N GLY A 76 8.82 10.84 -5.36
CA GLY A 76 10.17 10.28 -5.50
C GLY A 76 10.81 9.78 -4.20
N ASN A 77 10.23 10.13 -3.05
CA ASN A 77 10.61 9.60 -1.74
C ASN A 77 10.03 8.19 -1.55
N ILE A 78 10.80 7.16 -1.90
CA ILE A 78 10.32 5.78 -2.02
C ILE A 78 11.17 4.82 -1.19
N ILE A 79 10.52 3.91 -0.47
CA ILE A 79 11.13 2.72 0.15
C ILE A 79 10.50 1.48 -0.49
N ALA A 80 11.32 0.57 -1.02
CA ALA A 80 10.86 -0.73 -1.50
C ALA A 80 10.59 -1.66 -0.31
N ALA A 81 9.44 -2.34 -0.33
CA ALA A 81 9.13 -3.42 0.60
C ALA A 81 9.45 -4.78 -0.06
N SER A 82 9.76 -5.77 0.77
CA SER A 82 10.11 -7.13 0.35
C SER A 82 9.13 -8.15 0.94
N PHE A 83 8.92 -9.26 0.24
CA PHE A 83 8.16 -10.39 0.75
C PHE A 83 8.80 -10.94 2.03
N SER A 84 8.00 -11.08 3.09
CA SER A 84 8.43 -11.59 4.40
C SER A 84 7.89 -12.99 4.71
N GLY A 85 6.75 -13.38 4.14
CA GLY A 85 6.17 -14.71 4.35
C GLY A 85 4.69 -14.82 3.98
N PRO A 86 4.17 -16.05 3.78
CA PRO A 86 2.75 -16.28 3.56
C PRO A 86 1.94 -16.14 4.87
N ILE A 87 0.64 -15.88 4.77
CA ILE A 87 -0.27 -15.88 5.91
C ILE A 87 -1.23 -17.08 5.78
N SER A 88 -0.93 -18.16 6.51
CA SER A 88 -1.65 -19.44 6.47
C SER A 88 -3.16 -19.27 6.63
N GLY A 89 -3.94 -19.96 5.78
CA GLY A 89 -5.40 -19.89 5.80
C GLY A 89 -6.00 -18.63 5.18
N SER A 90 -5.20 -17.77 4.54
CA SER A 90 -5.65 -16.54 3.88
C SER A 90 -5.12 -16.42 2.45
N ASN A 91 -5.64 -15.43 1.71
CA ASN A 91 -5.12 -14.98 0.42
C ASN A 91 -4.19 -13.75 0.55
N TYR A 92 -3.54 -13.57 1.71
CA TYR A 92 -2.58 -12.50 1.96
C TYR A 92 -1.18 -13.01 2.28
N GLU A 93 -0.22 -12.12 2.11
CA GLU A 93 1.20 -12.27 2.43
C GLU A 93 1.62 -11.11 3.34
N TYR A 94 2.60 -11.36 4.21
CA TYR A 94 3.33 -10.29 4.87
C TYR A 94 4.44 -9.77 3.96
N TRP A 95 4.50 -8.45 3.84
CA TRP A 95 5.60 -7.71 3.24
C TRP A 95 6.17 -6.75 4.28
N THR A 96 7.48 -6.53 4.28
CA THR A 96 8.17 -5.67 5.25
C THR A 96 9.07 -4.66 4.56
N PHE A 97 9.28 -3.52 5.22
CA PHE A 97 10.21 -2.49 4.79
C PHE A 97 11.04 -2.01 5.97
N SER A 98 12.26 -1.55 5.70
CA SER A 98 13.11 -0.86 6.67
C SER A 98 14.14 -0.02 5.91
N ALA A 99 14.21 1.28 6.19
CA ALA A 99 15.20 2.18 5.61
C ALA A 99 15.52 3.34 6.56
N SER A 100 16.74 3.86 6.47
CA SER A 100 17.09 5.13 7.13
C SER A 100 16.52 6.31 6.35
N VAL A 101 15.78 7.18 7.02
CA VAL A 101 15.21 8.42 6.48
C VAL A 101 15.66 9.62 7.31
N LYS A 102 15.91 10.77 6.67
CA LYS A 102 16.33 12.00 7.37
C LYS A 102 15.21 12.64 8.20
N GLY A 103 13.98 12.22 7.96
CA GLY A 103 12.75 12.76 8.52
C GLY A 103 11.57 12.25 7.70
N ILE A 104 10.43 12.08 8.35
CA ILE A 104 9.17 11.64 7.74
C ILE A 104 8.02 12.35 8.47
N LYS A 105 7.02 12.81 7.72
CA LYS A 105 5.78 13.40 8.25
C LYS A 105 4.61 12.45 8.08
N GLU A 106 4.39 12.00 6.86
CA GLU A 106 3.30 11.11 6.50
C GLU A 106 3.69 10.17 5.36
N PHE A 107 2.95 9.08 5.20
CA PHE A 107 3.18 8.12 4.11
C PHE A 107 1.91 7.40 3.67
N TYR A 108 1.99 6.77 2.49
CA TYR A 108 1.03 5.78 2.01
C TYR A 108 1.75 4.61 1.35
N ILE A 109 1.03 3.50 1.15
CA ILE A 109 1.55 2.32 0.46
C ILE A 109 1.00 2.28 -0.97
N LYS A 110 1.87 2.03 -1.94
CA LYS A 110 1.54 1.71 -3.33
C LYS A 110 1.85 0.24 -3.60
N TYR A 111 0.90 -0.47 -4.19
CA TYR A 111 1.02 -1.88 -4.58
C TYR A 111 0.72 -2.03 -6.08
N GLU A 112 1.70 -2.50 -6.85
CA GLU A 112 1.58 -2.75 -8.29
C GLU A 112 1.63 -4.26 -8.56
N VAL A 113 0.60 -4.79 -9.22
CA VAL A 113 0.45 -6.23 -9.54
C VAL A 113 -0.44 -6.42 -10.76
N SER A 114 -0.06 -7.34 -11.66
CA SER A 114 -0.86 -7.71 -12.84
C SER A 114 -1.39 -6.51 -13.66
N GLY A 115 -0.53 -5.50 -13.88
CA GLY A 115 -0.87 -4.27 -14.62
C GLY A 115 -1.79 -3.29 -13.89
N LYS A 116 -2.14 -3.54 -12.62
CA LYS A 116 -2.99 -2.67 -11.79
C LYS A 116 -2.22 -2.06 -10.63
N THR A 117 -2.65 -0.90 -10.19
CA THR A 117 -2.12 -0.21 -9.01
C THR A 117 -3.21 -0.08 -7.95
N TYR A 118 -2.85 -0.39 -6.72
CA TYR A 118 -3.67 -0.26 -5.52
C TYR A 118 -2.93 0.62 -4.51
N TYR A 119 -3.70 1.29 -3.66
CA TYR A 119 -3.16 2.17 -2.62
C TYR A 119 -3.78 1.82 -1.27
N ASP A 120 -2.97 1.96 -0.24
CA ASP A 120 -3.44 2.19 1.12
C ASP A 120 -2.90 3.54 1.58
N ASN A 121 -3.78 4.53 1.54
CA ASN A 121 -3.52 5.92 1.90
C ASN A 121 -4.38 6.35 3.10
N ASN A 122 -4.77 5.40 3.97
CA ASN A 122 -5.59 5.65 5.14
C ASN A 122 -6.85 6.50 4.82
N ASN A 123 -7.64 6.06 3.83
CA ASN A 123 -8.84 6.77 3.35
C ASN A 123 -8.56 8.20 2.86
N SER A 124 -7.42 8.42 2.20
CA SER A 124 -6.89 9.73 1.74
C SER A 124 -6.37 10.67 2.84
N ALA A 125 -6.27 10.22 4.10
CA ALA A 125 -5.66 11.00 5.19
C ALA A 125 -4.16 10.71 5.41
N ASN A 126 -3.62 9.71 4.71
CA ASN A 126 -2.27 9.14 4.90
C ASN A 126 -2.00 8.64 6.33
N TYR A 127 -0.86 7.99 6.52
CA TYR A 127 -0.37 7.57 7.83
C TYR A 127 0.54 8.64 8.42
N GLN A 128 0.03 9.38 9.39
CA GLN A 128 0.74 10.44 10.10
C GLN A 128 1.77 9.84 11.07
N VAL A 129 3.03 10.27 10.99
CA VAL A 129 4.15 9.76 11.80
C VAL A 129 4.47 10.74 12.94
N SER A 130 4.01 10.40 14.14
CA SER A 130 4.41 11.09 15.37
C SER A 130 5.82 10.64 15.79
N THR A 131 6.71 11.60 16.10
CA THR A 131 8.06 11.31 16.64
C THR A 131 8.06 10.94 18.13
N SER A 132 6.93 10.43 18.64
CA SER A 132 6.77 9.90 19.99
C SER A 132 6.89 8.38 19.96
N LYS A 133 7.67 7.83 20.90
CA LYS A 133 7.85 6.39 21.21
C LYS A 133 6.55 5.56 20.99
N PRO A 134 6.68 4.30 20.54
CA PRO A 134 5.84 3.72 19.49
C PRO A 134 4.34 3.75 19.83
N THR A 135 3.55 4.20 18.86
CA THR A 135 2.09 4.25 18.95
C THR A 135 1.46 3.11 18.15
N THR A 136 0.81 2.17 18.84
CA THR A 136 -0.08 1.21 18.19
C THR A 136 -1.30 1.96 17.63
N THR A 137 -1.41 2.07 16.31
CA THR A 137 -2.52 2.79 15.67
C THR A 137 -3.77 1.90 15.60
N THR A 138 -4.65 2.02 16.60
CA THR A 138 -5.96 1.37 16.58
C THR A 138 -6.93 2.19 15.74
N THR A 139 -7.33 1.67 14.57
CA THR A 139 -8.38 2.28 13.75
C THR A 139 -9.75 2.04 14.38
N ALA A 140 -10.35 3.08 14.95
CA ALA A 140 -11.74 3.05 15.41
C ALA A 140 -12.67 3.39 14.23
N THR A 141 -13.61 2.51 13.93
CA THR A 141 -14.64 2.72 12.90
C THR A 141 -15.70 3.71 13.39
N THR A 142 -15.76 4.91 12.81
CA THR A 142 -16.88 5.84 13.03
C THR A 142 -17.94 5.65 11.93
N THR A 143 -19.11 5.18 12.33
CA THR A 143 -20.24 4.90 11.44
C THR A 143 -20.96 6.17 10.99
N THR A 144 -21.30 6.20 9.69
CA THR A 144 -22.31 6.99 8.97
C THR A 144 -23.27 7.89 9.77
N THR A 145 -23.37 9.16 9.36
CA THR A 145 -24.61 9.95 9.45
C THR A 145 -24.88 10.61 8.09
N ALA A 146 -26.17 10.75 7.73
CA ALA A 146 -26.66 11.04 6.38
C ALA A 146 -26.55 12.55 5.98
N PRO A 147 -26.83 12.95 4.72
CA PRO A 147 -26.38 14.22 4.17
C PRO A 147 -27.21 15.42 4.62
N SER A 148 -26.53 16.56 4.82
CA SER A 148 -27.18 17.86 5.04
C SER A 148 -27.39 18.60 3.72
N THR A 149 -28.63 18.67 3.28
CA THR A 149 -29.07 19.52 2.17
C THR A 149 -28.81 20.99 2.48
N SER A 150 -28.18 21.73 1.57
CA SER A 150 -28.20 23.19 1.57
C SER A 150 -28.53 23.70 0.16
N THR A 151 -29.51 24.59 0.09
CA THR A 151 -30.09 25.06 -1.18
C THR A 151 -29.95 26.57 -1.29
N THR A 152 -29.59 27.04 -2.49
CA THR A 152 -29.90 28.39 -3.00
C THR A 152 -29.25 29.60 -2.33
N THR A 153 -28.34 30.27 -3.04
CA THR A 153 -28.65 31.60 -3.61
C THR A 153 -27.71 31.97 -4.76
N ARG A 154 -28.30 32.44 -5.87
CA ARG A 154 -27.62 33.02 -7.05
C ARG A 154 -27.86 34.53 -7.06
N PRO A 155 -26.83 35.34 -7.33
CA PRO A 155 -27.00 36.59 -8.09
C PRO A 155 -26.58 36.40 -9.56
N SER A 156 -27.11 37.24 -10.45
CA SER A 156 -26.83 37.22 -11.89
C SER A 156 -26.36 38.60 -12.34
N SER A 157 -25.23 38.68 -13.06
CA SER A 157 -24.75 39.83 -13.84
C SER A 157 -23.62 39.32 -14.76
N SER A 158 -23.70 39.35 -16.11
CA SER A 158 -23.29 40.47 -17.01
C SER A 158 -21.97 41.14 -16.60
N GLU A 159 -20.93 41.26 -17.43
CA GLU A 159 -20.73 41.08 -18.89
C GLU A 159 -19.27 40.64 -19.23
N PRO A 160 -18.89 40.36 -20.50
CA PRO A 160 -17.60 39.74 -20.86
C PRO A 160 -16.45 40.74 -21.14
N ALA A 161 -15.19 40.30 -20.97
CA ALA A 161 -14.00 41.07 -21.37
C ALA A 161 -12.86 40.19 -21.94
N THR A 162 -12.79 40.19 -23.28
CA THR A 162 -11.57 40.32 -24.11
C THR A 162 -10.40 39.33 -23.96
N PHE A 163 -10.28 38.41 -24.93
CA PHE A 163 -9.02 37.75 -25.28
C PHE A 163 -8.17 38.64 -26.21
N PRO A 164 -6.83 38.70 -26.08
CA PRO A 164 -5.96 39.19 -27.13
C PRO A 164 -5.71 38.10 -28.18
N THR A 165 -6.34 38.24 -29.35
CA THR A 165 -5.98 37.48 -30.56
C THR A 165 -4.61 37.94 -31.09
N VAL A 166 -3.71 37.00 -31.35
CA VAL A 166 -2.60 37.22 -32.31
C VAL A 166 -2.64 36.11 -33.34
N ALA A 167 -2.96 36.49 -34.58
CA ALA A 167 -2.99 35.60 -35.72
C ALA A 167 -1.58 35.45 -36.33
N LEU A 168 -1.21 34.19 -36.51
CA LEU A 168 -0.85 33.59 -37.80
C LEU A 168 0.32 34.19 -38.62
N LEU A 169 1.39 33.40 -38.71
CA LEU A 169 2.22 33.31 -39.91
C LEU A 169 2.34 31.83 -40.31
N CYS A 170 1.76 31.47 -41.44
CA CYS A 170 2.02 30.19 -42.11
C CYS A 170 3.36 30.27 -42.85
N PHE A 171 4.09 29.16 -42.92
CA PHE A 171 4.94 28.86 -44.08
C PHE A 171 4.90 27.35 -44.39
N GLU A 172 5.08 27.04 -45.67
CA GLU A 172 4.70 25.78 -46.29
C GLU A 172 5.84 24.74 -46.41
N THR A 173 5.42 23.50 -46.75
CA THR A 173 6.18 22.46 -47.46
C THR A 173 7.48 21.92 -46.86
N SER A 174 7.50 20.61 -46.58
CA SER A 174 8.15 19.66 -47.50
C SER A 174 7.64 18.22 -47.29
N THR A 175 7.78 17.38 -48.32
CA THR A 175 7.20 16.03 -48.44
C THR A 175 8.29 14.98 -48.67
N LEU A 176 8.04 13.73 -48.23
CA LEU A 176 8.77 12.48 -48.60
C LEU A 176 10.24 12.42 -48.08
N LEU A 177 10.93 11.27 -47.94
CA LEU A 177 10.69 9.87 -48.36
C LEU A 177 11.42 8.87 -47.41
N GLU A 178 11.20 7.56 -47.64
CA GLU A 178 11.87 6.36 -47.08
C GLU A 178 11.45 5.95 -45.65
N VAL A 179 10.93 4.75 -45.34
CA VAL A 179 10.64 3.47 -46.06
C VAL A 179 11.77 2.42 -46.14
N LEU A 180 11.78 1.51 -45.14
CA LEU A 180 12.28 0.10 -45.15
C LEU A 180 13.82 -0.14 -45.14
N PRO A 181 14.31 -1.37 -44.77
CA PRO A 181 13.57 -2.59 -44.38
C PRO A 181 13.95 -3.20 -43.00
N VAL A 182 13.14 -4.18 -42.60
CA VAL A 182 13.41 -5.16 -41.53
C VAL A 182 14.67 -5.96 -41.85
N SER A 183 15.61 -6.10 -40.89
CA SER A 183 16.68 -7.09 -40.96
C SER A 183 16.53 -8.15 -39.89
N LEU A 184 16.00 -9.30 -40.31
CA LEU A 184 15.86 -10.51 -39.52
C LEU A 184 17.25 -11.12 -39.25
N LEU A 185 17.68 -11.17 -37.99
CA LEU A 185 18.95 -11.81 -37.61
C LEU A 185 18.69 -13.03 -36.73
N LEU A 186 18.36 -14.16 -37.38
CA LEU A 186 18.41 -15.48 -36.74
C LEU A 186 19.87 -15.79 -36.39
N HIS A 187 20.25 -15.65 -35.13
CA HIS A 187 21.42 -16.33 -34.60
C HIS A 187 21.01 -17.68 -34.02
N SER A 188 21.46 -18.74 -34.68
CA SER A 188 21.29 -20.12 -34.23
C SER A 188 22.04 -20.36 -32.93
N LEU A 189 21.32 -20.64 -31.84
CA LEU A 189 21.92 -21.27 -30.66
C LEU A 189 21.92 -22.80 -30.89
N PRO A 190 23.05 -23.50 -30.66
CA PRO A 190 23.17 -24.91 -30.96
C PRO A 190 22.33 -25.77 -30.01
N LEU A 191 21.75 -26.86 -30.54
CA LEU A 191 21.08 -27.87 -29.70
C LEU A 191 22.11 -28.56 -28.80
N VAL A 192 21.79 -28.63 -27.50
CA VAL A 192 22.52 -29.47 -26.54
C VAL A 192 22.01 -30.91 -26.68
N PRO A 193 22.86 -31.91 -27.00
CA PRO A 193 22.44 -33.30 -27.02
C PRO A 193 22.26 -33.83 -25.59
N ILE A 194 21.06 -34.34 -25.29
CA ILE A 194 20.76 -35.02 -24.03
C ILE A 194 21.24 -36.48 -24.13
N THR A 195 22.39 -36.80 -23.55
CA THR A 195 22.85 -38.19 -23.41
C THR A 195 22.22 -38.86 -22.19
N THR A 196 21.10 -39.55 -22.42
CA THR A 196 20.47 -40.42 -21.42
C THR A 196 21.32 -41.68 -21.21
N THR A 197 22.11 -41.73 -20.14
CA THR A 197 22.83 -42.95 -19.74
C THR A 197 21.89 -43.87 -18.95
N LEU A 198 21.34 -44.89 -19.61
CA LEU A 198 20.67 -46.00 -18.92
C LEU A 198 21.73 -46.90 -18.27
N GLY A 199 21.96 -46.72 -16.98
CA GLY A 199 22.80 -47.62 -16.17
C GLY A 199 22.05 -48.92 -15.85
N LEU A 200 22.17 -49.93 -16.73
CA LEU A 200 21.67 -51.28 -16.48
C LEU A 200 22.53 -51.98 -15.42
N VAL A 201 22.06 -52.01 -14.17
CA VAL A 201 22.68 -52.82 -13.12
C VAL A 201 22.14 -54.25 -13.22
N MET A 202 22.90 -55.11 -13.89
CA MET A 202 22.81 -56.56 -13.79
C MET A 202 24.09 -57.04 -13.12
N LEU A 203 24.00 -57.54 -11.88
CA LEU A 203 25.02 -58.40 -11.29
C LEU A 203 24.35 -59.57 -10.56
N HIS A 204 25.07 -60.69 -10.55
CA HIS A 204 24.64 -61.99 -10.03
C HIS A 204 24.73 -62.05 -8.49
#